data_AF-A0A974CGC8-F1
#
_entry.id   AF-A0A974CGC8-F1
#
_cell.length_a   1.000
_cell.length_b   1.000
_cell.length_c   1.000
_cell.angle_alpha   90.00
_cell.angle_beta   90.00
_cell.angle_gamma   90.00
#
_symmetry.space_group_name_H-M   'P 1'
#
loop_
_entity.id
_entity.type
_entity.pdbx_description
1 polymer ?
#
loop_
_entity_poly.entity_id
_entity_poly.type
_entity_poly.pdbx_seq_one_letter_code
_entity_poly.pdbx_strand_id
1 'polypeptide(L)'
;MAYFGRYEEDDSSEDDCYDDEDEEELWTEETLPDFEEIILMSDDQPCDGKIYVMFHGTNLAAAKKIIRKGFKQSEDGMLGRGVYVSRDIDKAARYPLDDQSDQVILKLRVNVGRVKKIEHQGHPLKKSWHDEGYDTAWVPAYCGMVKSQLEEDCIWDPKRIKVVGIAKAPKKHVSFLKQLVEKCRK
;
A
#
# COMPACT_ATOMS: atom_id res chain seq x y z
N MET A 1 42.76 37.31 -30.72
CA MET A 1 43.10 37.37 -29.29
C MET A 1 42.26 36.34 -28.58
N ALA A 2 42.91 35.29 -28.07
CA ALA A 2 42.29 34.28 -27.23
C ALA A 2 42.19 34.83 -25.80
N TYR A 3 41.04 34.66 -25.16
CA TYR A 3 40.96 34.60 -23.71
C TYR A 3 40.14 33.36 -23.32
N PHE A 4 40.86 32.47 -22.64
CA PHE A 4 40.43 31.26 -21.96
C PHE A 4 39.80 31.61 -20.61
N GLY A 5 38.92 30.74 -20.12
CA GLY A 5 38.59 30.56 -18.71
C GLY A 5 37.12 30.82 -18.40
N ARG A 6 36.42 30.00 -17.63
CA ARG A 6 36.72 28.70 -17.00
C ARG A 6 35.34 28.12 -16.64
N TYR A 7 35.18 26.82 -16.85
CA TYR A 7 34.01 26.07 -16.37
C TYR A 7 34.00 26.08 -14.84
N GLU A 8 32.86 26.35 -14.23
CA GLU A 8 32.56 25.94 -12.86
C GLU A 8 31.70 24.67 -12.96
N GLU A 9 32.30 23.57 -12.53
CA GLU A 9 31.65 22.30 -12.27
C GLU A 9 31.05 22.40 -10.86
N ASP A 10 29.73 22.55 -10.76
CA ASP A 10 29.01 22.24 -9.52
C ASP A 10 28.78 20.73 -9.49
N ASP A 11 29.78 20.03 -8.99
CA ASP A 11 29.71 18.64 -8.53
C ASP A 11 29.44 18.66 -7.02
N SER A 12 28.16 18.65 -6.66
CA SER A 12 27.70 18.31 -5.32
C SER A 12 26.73 17.14 -5.42
N SER A 13 27.29 15.95 -5.62
CA SER A 13 26.60 14.70 -5.31
C SER A 13 26.37 14.63 -3.80
N GLU A 14 25.23 15.13 -3.34
CA GLU A 14 24.65 14.76 -2.06
C GLU A 14 24.17 13.30 -2.19
N ASP A 15 25.10 12.36 -1.97
CA ASP A 15 24.77 10.99 -1.62
C ASP A 15 24.11 11.01 -0.24
N ASP A 16 22.81 11.31 -0.22
CA ASP A 16 21.97 11.10 0.95
C ASP A 16 21.87 9.58 1.17
N CYS A 17 22.67 9.06 2.09
CA CYS A 17 22.44 7.74 2.67
C CYS A 17 21.16 7.82 3.52
N TYR A 18 20.00 7.76 2.87
CA TYR A 18 18.74 7.60 3.56
C TYR A 18 18.80 6.29 4.37
N ASP A 19 18.79 6.47 5.69
CA ASP A 19 19.08 5.46 6.70
C ASP A 19 18.13 4.25 6.59
N ASP A 20 18.71 3.05 6.56
CA ASP A 20 17.97 1.79 6.74
C ASP A 20 17.30 1.70 8.14
N GLU A 21 17.65 2.60 9.08
CA GLU A 21 17.10 2.67 10.45
C GLU A 21 15.59 3.01 10.48
N ASP A 22 15.11 3.86 9.55
CA ASP A 22 13.69 4.26 9.48
C ASP A 22 12.76 3.07 9.12
N GLU A 23 13.27 2.08 8.38
CA GLU A 23 12.47 0.92 7.95
C GLU A 23 12.30 -0.11 9.09
N GLU A 24 13.27 -0.18 10.02
CA GLU A 24 13.18 -1.01 11.23
C GLU A 24 12.18 -0.44 12.26
N GLU A 25 12.13 0.88 12.43
CA GLU A 25 11.12 1.51 13.30
C GLU A 25 9.69 1.26 12.79
N LEU A 26 9.50 1.29 11.47
CA LEU A 26 8.19 1.11 10.84
C LEU A 26 7.58 -0.27 11.10
N TRP A 27 8.39 -1.31 11.30
CA TRP A 27 7.92 -2.68 11.47
C TRP A 27 8.24 -3.26 12.85
N THR A 28 8.59 -2.42 13.83
CA THR A 28 8.98 -2.88 15.16
C THR A 28 7.91 -3.79 15.80
N GLU A 29 6.61 -3.49 15.67
CA GLU A 29 5.53 -4.36 16.20
C GLU A 29 5.57 -5.77 15.59
N GLU A 30 5.97 -5.93 14.32
CA GLU A 30 6.11 -7.23 13.65
C GLU A 30 7.31 -8.04 14.17
N THR A 31 8.29 -7.40 14.80
CA THR A 31 9.49 -8.07 15.33
C THR A 31 9.29 -8.64 16.74
N LEU A 32 8.18 -8.30 17.40
CA LEU A 32 7.88 -8.80 18.73
C LEU A 32 7.56 -10.31 18.71
N PRO A 33 7.99 -11.06 19.73
CA PRO A 33 7.83 -12.53 19.77
C PRO A 33 6.37 -12.99 19.84
N ASP A 34 5.45 -12.10 20.22
CA ASP A 34 4.02 -12.30 20.32
C ASP A 34 3.24 -11.66 19.16
N PHE A 35 3.92 -11.21 18.09
CA PHE A 35 3.25 -10.68 16.92
C PHE A 35 2.29 -11.71 16.31
N GLU A 36 1.02 -11.34 16.26
CA GLU A 36 -0.01 -12.10 15.56
C GLU A 36 -0.65 -11.23 14.48
N GLU A 37 -1.00 -11.87 13.35
CA GLU A 37 -1.71 -11.18 12.28
C GLU A 37 -3.11 -10.77 12.73
N ILE A 38 -3.38 -9.47 12.72
CA ILE A 38 -4.71 -8.95 13.06
C ILE A 38 -5.60 -8.98 11.81
N ILE A 39 -6.63 -9.82 11.85
CA ILE A 39 -7.71 -9.85 10.85
C ILE A 39 -8.88 -9.05 11.43
N LEU A 40 -8.90 -7.75 11.15
CA LEU A 40 -9.96 -6.86 11.59
C LEU A 40 -11.12 -6.90 10.58
N MET A 41 -12.36 -6.95 11.09
CA MET A 41 -13.54 -6.91 10.24
C MET A 41 -13.60 -5.61 9.44
N SER A 42 -14.12 -5.67 8.22
CA SER A 42 -14.08 -4.56 7.26
C SER A 42 -14.89 -3.33 7.73
N ASP A 43 -15.92 -3.53 8.55
CA ASP A 43 -16.75 -2.48 9.14
C ASP A 43 -16.17 -1.86 10.42
N ASP A 44 -15.22 -2.52 11.08
CA ASP A 44 -14.58 -2.00 12.28
C ASP A 44 -13.57 -0.88 11.97
N GLN A 45 -13.46 0.10 12.86
CA GLN A 45 -12.46 1.17 12.73
C GLN A 45 -11.05 0.62 13.00
N PRO A 46 -10.09 0.83 12.08
CA PRO A 46 -8.68 0.56 12.35
C PRO A 46 -8.17 1.43 13.50
N CYS A 47 -7.42 0.82 14.42
CA CYS A 47 -6.70 1.52 15.47
C CYS A 47 -5.36 2.02 14.94
N ASP A 48 -4.96 3.21 15.39
CA ASP A 48 -3.67 3.80 15.04
C ASP A 48 -2.50 2.87 15.44
N GLY A 49 -1.46 2.88 14.61
CA GLY A 49 -0.20 2.20 14.84
C GLY A 49 -0.26 0.67 14.72
N LYS A 50 -1.38 0.10 14.27
CA LYS A 50 -1.55 -1.35 14.13
C LYS A 50 -1.19 -1.87 12.74
N ILE A 51 -0.89 -3.17 12.70
CA ILE A 51 -0.67 -3.92 11.46
C ILE A 51 -1.87 -4.83 11.20
N TYR A 52 -2.51 -4.66 10.04
CA TYR A 52 -3.67 -5.47 9.64
C TYR A 52 -3.37 -6.33 8.42
N VAL A 53 -4.04 -7.48 8.35
CA VAL A 53 -4.15 -8.26 7.12
C VAL A 53 -5.12 -7.56 6.18
N MET A 54 -4.66 -7.27 4.96
CA MET A 54 -5.46 -6.65 3.92
C MET A 54 -5.22 -7.33 2.56
N PHE A 55 -5.97 -6.90 1.55
CA PHE A 55 -6.00 -7.50 0.23
C PHE A 55 -5.94 -6.44 -0.87
N HIS A 56 -5.27 -6.80 -1.97
CA HIS A 56 -5.22 -6.01 -3.19
C HIS A 56 -5.38 -6.92 -4.40
N GLY A 57 -6.44 -6.68 -5.18
CA GLY A 57 -6.71 -7.39 -6.43
C GLY A 57 -6.09 -6.68 -7.62
N THR A 58 -5.43 -7.44 -8.48
CA THR A 58 -4.76 -6.92 -9.68
C THR A 58 -4.59 -8.04 -10.72
N ASN A 59 -4.09 -7.74 -11.92
CA ASN A 59 -3.67 -8.75 -12.88
C ASN A 59 -2.30 -9.37 -12.53
N LEU A 60 -2.00 -10.51 -13.16
CA LEU A 60 -0.76 -11.28 -12.92
C LEU A 60 0.51 -10.47 -13.18
N ALA A 61 0.52 -9.65 -14.23
CA ALA A 61 1.69 -8.86 -14.61
C ALA A 61 2.03 -7.82 -13.55
N ALA A 62 1.03 -7.11 -13.01
CA ALA A 62 1.25 -6.14 -11.94
C ALA A 62 1.59 -6.83 -10.61
N ALA A 63 0.92 -7.95 -10.26
CA ALA A 63 1.27 -8.73 -9.06
C ALA A 63 2.76 -9.11 -9.05
N LYS A 64 3.29 -9.59 -10.17
CA LYS A 64 4.72 -9.90 -10.35
C LYS A 64 5.65 -8.70 -10.17
N LYS A 65 5.20 -7.50 -10.53
CA LYS A 65 5.96 -6.25 -10.35
C LYS A 65 5.93 -5.82 -8.89
N ILE A 66 4.74 -5.81 -8.29
CA ILE A 66 4.51 -5.45 -6.88
C ILE A 66 5.35 -6.35 -5.97
N ILE A 67 5.32 -7.67 -6.16
CA ILE A 67 6.11 -8.60 -5.33
C ILE A 67 7.61 -8.32 -5.41
N ARG A 68 8.12 -7.90 -6.59
CA ARG A 68 9.56 -7.69 -6.78
C ARG A 68 10.04 -6.30 -6.38
N LYS A 69 9.19 -5.28 -6.53
CA LYS A 69 9.58 -3.87 -6.48
C LYS A 69 8.84 -3.08 -5.42
N GLY A 70 7.89 -3.70 -4.72
CA GLY A 70 6.95 -3.00 -3.85
C GLY A 70 5.82 -2.32 -4.63
N PHE A 71 4.91 -1.71 -3.88
CA PHE A 71 3.84 -0.89 -4.43
C PHE A 71 4.38 0.47 -4.91
N LYS A 72 3.62 1.10 -5.80
CA LYS A 72 3.78 2.51 -6.18
C LYS A 72 2.44 3.19 -5.95
N GLN A 73 2.45 4.42 -5.45
CA GLN A 73 1.25 5.23 -5.34
C GLN A 73 0.57 5.40 -6.72
N SER A 74 -0.76 5.42 -6.72
CA SER A 74 -1.52 5.98 -7.84
C SER A 74 -1.28 7.49 -7.94
N GLU A 75 -1.49 8.07 -9.12
CA GLU A 75 -1.36 9.52 -9.33
C GLU A 75 -2.52 10.31 -8.70
N ASP A 76 -3.70 9.69 -8.60
CA ASP A 76 -4.88 10.22 -7.94
C ASP A 76 -5.83 9.07 -7.53
N GLY A 77 -6.92 9.43 -6.86
CA GLY A 77 -8.02 8.54 -6.52
C GLY A 77 -9.09 9.27 -5.70
N MET A 78 -10.06 8.52 -5.18
CA MET A 78 -11.11 9.10 -4.34
C MET A 78 -10.53 9.80 -3.11
N LEU A 79 -9.50 9.20 -2.50
CA LEU A 79 -8.81 9.70 -1.31
C LEU A 79 -7.50 10.42 -1.66
N GLY A 80 -7.31 10.81 -2.93
CA GLY A 80 -6.04 11.34 -3.43
C GLY A 80 -5.07 10.23 -3.84
N ARG A 81 -3.79 10.61 -4.04
CA ARG A 81 -2.71 9.68 -4.35
C ARG A 81 -2.42 8.75 -3.17
N GLY A 82 -2.06 7.50 -3.47
CA GLY A 82 -1.73 6.50 -2.46
C GLY A 82 -1.87 5.08 -3.00
N VAL A 83 -1.76 4.10 -2.12
CA VAL A 83 -2.01 2.69 -2.43
C VAL A 83 -3.33 2.27 -1.83
N TYR A 84 -4.25 1.81 -2.68
CA TYR A 84 -5.60 1.41 -2.29
C TYR A 84 -5.66 -0.08 -1.98
N VAL A 85 -6.14 -0.42 -0.79
CA VAL A 85 -6.28 -1.79 -0.29
C VAL A 85 -7.59 -1.92 0.46
N SER A 86 -7.93 -3.15 0.82
CA SER A 86 -9.20 -3.49 1.47
C SER A 86 -8.99 -4.66 2.41
N ARG A 87 -9.56 -4.60 3.61
CA ARG A 87 -9.73 -5.74 4.51
C ARG A 87 -10.80 -6.71 3.98
N ASP A 88 -11.73 -6.23 3.16
CA ASP A 88 -12.69 -7.08 2.44
C ASP A 88 -12.05 -7.74 1.19
N ILE A 89 -11.92 -9.07 1.21
CA ILE A 89 -11.36 -9.83 0.07
C ILE A 89 -12.28 -9.84 -1.16
N ASP A 90 -13.60 -9.79 -0.97
CA ASP A 90 -14.57 -9.75 -2.07
C ASP A 90 -14.57 -8.39 -2.75
N LYS A 91 -14.23 -7.32 -2.01
CA LYS A 91 -13.90 -6.02 -2.64
C LYS A 91 -12.65 -6.13 -3.50
N ALA A 92 -11.57 -6.70 -2.97
CA ALA A 92 -10.34 -6.89 -3.74
C ALA A 92 -10.56 -7.77 -4.99
N ALA A 93 -11.44 -8.77 -4.89
CA ALA A 93 -11.82 -9.66 -5.99
C ALA A 93 -12.56 -8.97 -7.16
N ARG A 94 -12.92 -7.69 -7.04
CA ARG A 94 -13.51 -6.92 -8.16
C ARG A 94 -12.46 -6.38 -9.12
N TYR A 95 -11.18 -6.44 -8.76
CA TYR A 95 -10.09 -5.87 -9.53
C TYR A 95 -9.22 -6.95 -10.19
N PRO A 96 -8.78 -6.76 -11.45
CA PRO A 96 -9.10 -5.61 -12.31
C PRO A 96 -10.58 -5.58 -12.74
N LEU A 97 -11.11 -4.40 -13.08
CA LEU A 97 -12.54 -4.18 -13.38
C LEU A 97 -12.96 -4.79 -14.72
N ASP A 98 -11.99 -4.98 -15.60
CA ASP A 98 -12.09 -5.41 -16.98
C ASP A 98 -11.84 -6.92 -17.11
N ASP A 99 -10.65 -7.36 -17.53
CA ASP A 99 -10.36 -8.80 -17.68
C ASP A 99 -9.79 -9.41 -16.40
N GLN A 100 -10.57 -10.32 -15.78
CA GLN A 100 -10.17 -11.06 -14.58
C GLN A 100 -9.62 -12.46 -14.87
N SER A 101 -9.38 -12.81 -16.14
CA SER A 101 -8.89 -14.15 -16.54
C SER A 101 -7.55 -14.54 -15.89
N ASP A 102 -6.72 -13.55 -15.57
CA ASP A 102 -5.44 -13.71 -14.88
C ASP A 102 -5.38 -13.01 -13.51
N GLN A 103 -6.55 -12.73 -12.91
CA GLN A 103 -6.66 -12.04 -11.62
C GLN A 103 -5.82 -12.69 -10.52
N VAL A 104 -5.11 -11.86 -9.75
CA VAL A 104 -4.39 -12.22 -8.54
C VAL A 104 -4.85 -11.33 -7.40
N ILE A 105 -5.16 -11.92 -6.25
CA ILE A 105 -5.39 -11.21 -5.00
C ILE A 105 -4.18 -11.45 -4.10
N LEU A 106 -3.45 -10.37 -3.81
CA LEU A 106 -2.32 -10.38 -2.88
C LEU A 106 -2.84 -10.31 -1.45
N LYS A 107 -2.24 -11.10 -0.55
CA LYS A 107 -2.40 -10.96 0.90
C LYS A 107 -1.29 -10.04 1.41
N LEU A 108 -1.67 -9.02 2.18
CA LEU A 108 -0.80 -7.96 2.64
C LEU A 108 -0.74 -7.93 4.16
N ARG A 109 0.38 -7.46 4.71
CA ARG A 109 0.45 -6.82 6.03
C ARG A 109 0.59 -5.33 5.79
N VAL A 110 -0.26 -4.54 6.43
CA VAL A 110 -0.32 -3.10 6.26
C VAL A 110 -0.18 -2.45 7.63
N ASN A 111 0.93 -1.72 7.85
CA ASN A 111 1.06 -0.83 9.00
C ASN A 111 0.26 0.45 8.71
N VAL A 112 -0.86 0.65 9.39
CA VAL A 112 -1.76 1.76 9.08
C VAL A 112 -1.29 3.10 9.64
N GLY A 113 -0.30 3.12 10.54
CA GLY A 113 0.18 4.35 11.18
C GLY A 113 -0.97 5.16 11.80
N ARG A 114 -0.97 6.47 11.61
CA ARG A 114 -2.09 7.33 12.02
C ARG A 114 -3.23 7.27 11.00
N VAL A 115 -4.44 6.94 11.44
CA VAL A 115 -5.60 6.70 10.56
C VAL A 115 -6.54 7.89 10.58
N LYS A 116 -6.90 8.39 9.38
CA LYS A 116 -7.96 9.38 9.21
C LYS A 116 -9.22 8.74 8.66
N LYS A 117 -10.30 8.79 9.44
CA LYS A 117 -11.64 8.43 8.98
C LYS A 117 -12.18 9.48 7.99
N ILE A 118 -12.63 9.05 6.82
CA ILE A 118 -13.27 9.85 5.77
C ILE A 118 -14.67 9.28 5.49
N GLU A 119 -15.70 9.84 6.11
CA GLU A 119 -17.03 9.19 6.20
C GLU A 119 -18.17 9.91 5.48
N HIS A 120 -17.89 10.97 4.72
CA HIS A 120 -18.91 11.65 3.93
C HIS A 120 -18.33 12.37 2.72
N GLN A 121 -19.19 12.59 1.71
CA GLN A 121 -18.81 13.40 0.56
C GLN A 121 -18.51 14.84 1.00
N GLY A 122 -17.50 15.46 0.37
CA GLY A 122 -17.05 16.81 0.74
C GLY A 122 -16.23 16.89 2.04
N HIS A 123 -15.78 15.76 2.60
CA HIS A 123 -14.88 15.77 3.76
C HIS A 123 -13.62 16.63 3.47
N PRO A 124 -13.26 17.59 4.36
CA PRO A 124 -12.23 18.57 4.07
C PRO A 124 -10.86 17.94 3.81
N LEU A 125 -10.53 16.86 4.52
CA LEU A 125 -9.26 16.13 4.36
C LEU A 125 -9.34 14.99 3.34
N LYS A 126 -10.39 14.89 2.52
CA LYS A 126 -10.60 13.74 1.61
C LYS A 126 -9.36 13.42 0.77
N LYS A 127 -8.62 14.44 0.32
CA LYS A 127 -7.40 14.26 -0.50
C LYS A 127 -6.10 14.79 0.14
N SER A 128 -6.17 15.48 1.28
CA SER A 128 -5.03 16.16 1.92
C SER A 128 -4.73 15.64 3.34
N TRP A 129 -5.30 14.50 3.71
CA TRP A 129 -5.07 13.88 5.03
C TRP A 129 -3.59 13.61 5.30
N HIS A 130 -2.79 13.30 4.27
CA HIS A 130 -1.35 13.07 4.42
C HIS A 130 -0.58 14.34 4.78
N ASP A 131 -1.01 15.50 4.29
CA ASP A 131 -0.41 16.81 4.64
C ASP A 131 -0.61 17.14 6.13
N GLU A 132 -1.63 16.54 6.76
CA GLU A 132 -1.94 16.67 8.20
C GLU A 132 -1.26 15.59 9.06
N GLY A 133 -0.32 14.84 8.47
CA GLY A 133 0.49 13.83 9.14
C GLY A 133 -0.23 12.50 9.42
N TYR A 134 -1.30 12.19 8.67
CA TYR A 134 -1.91 10.86 8.68
C TYR A 134 -1.24 9.95 7.66
N ASP A 135 -1.12 8.67 7.98
CA ASP A 135 -0.47 7.66 7.15
C ASP A 135 -1.47 6.87 6.28
N THR A 136 -2.70 6.76 6.77
CA THR A 136 -3.80 6.07 6.10
C THR A 136 -5.07 6.90 6.15
N ALA A 137 -5.76 7.05 5.02
CA ALA A 137 -7.17 7.43 5.01
C ALA A 137 -8.07 6.20 4.91
N TRP A 138 -9.06 6.10 5.78
CA TRP A 138 -10.00 5.00 5.85
C TRP A 138 -11.44 5.46 5.60
N VAL A 139 -12.13 4.77 4.71
CA VAL A 139 -13.55 4.95 4.41
C VAL A 139 -14.32 3.78 5.02
N PRO A 140 -15.27 4.03 5.94
CA PRO A 140 -16.14 2.98 6.47
C PRO A 140 -17.08 2.39 5.41
N ALA A 141 -17.50 1.14 5.61
CA ALA A 141 -18.62 0.58 4.86
C ALA A 141 -19.90 1.40 5.11
N TYR A 142 -20.81 1.40 4.12
CA TYR A 142 -22.14 2.01 4.18
C TYR A 142 -22.21 3.53 4.51
N CYS A 143 -21.10 4.27 4.45
CA CYS A 143 -21.08 5.72 4.70
C CYS A 143 -21.43 6.59 3.46
N GLY A 144 -21.78 5.97 2.33
CA GLY A 144 -22.14 6.71 1.10
C GLY A 144 -20.96 7.31 0.32
N MET A 145 -19.72 6.95 0.68
CA MET A 145 -18.51 7.42 -0.03
C MET A 145 -18.29 6.73 -1.38
N VAL A 146 -18.58 5.43 -1.46
CA VAL A 146 -18.37 4.59 -2.66
C VAL A 146 -19.64 3.86 -3.07
N LYS A 147 -19.84 3.66 -4.38
CA LYS A 147 -21.00 2.93 -4.92
C LYS A 147 -21.13 1.51 -4.39
N SER A 148 -20.01 0.86 -4.08
CA SER A 148 -19.98 -0.49 -3.53
C SER A 148 -20.51 -0.59 -2.10
N GLN A 149 -20.56 0.53 -1.36
CA GLN A 149 -20.79 0.58 0.09
C GLN A 149 -19.81 -0.23 0.94
N LEU A 150 -18.67 -0.63 0.37
CA LEU A 150 -17.62 -1.37 1.07
C LEU A 150 -16.48 -0.44 1.47
N GLU A 151 -15.84 -0.75 2.59
CA GLU A 151 -14.71 0.02 3.13
C GLU A 151 -13.55 0.15 2.15
N GLU A 152 -12.75 1.20 2.29
CA GLU A 152 -11.47 1.34 1.57
C GLU A 152 -10.40 1.99 2.43
N ASP A 153 -9.18 1.49 2.35
CA ASP A 153 -8.00 2.13 2.90
C ASP A 153 -7.13 2.69 1.76
N CYS A 154 -6.60 3.90 1.95
CA CYS A 154 -5.60 4.53 1.08
C CYS A 154 -4.37 4.88 1.91
N ILE A 155 -3.26 4.21 1.62
CA ILE A 155 -2.00 4.33 2.36
C ILE A 155 -1.08 5.29 1.61
N TRP A 156 -0.47 6.21 2.35
CA TRP A 156 0.41 7.22 1.76
C TRP A 156 1.73 6.59 1.33
N ASP A 157 2.55 6.10 2.26
CA ASP A 157 3.85 5.52 1.97
C ASP A 157 3.74 4.03 1.60
N PRO A 158 4.11 3.62 0.36
CA PRO A 158 4.14 2.21 -0.03
C PRO A 158 5.02 1.31 0.86
N LYS A 159 6.02 1.85 1.57
CA LYS A 159 6.88 1.07 2.51
C LYS A 159 6.09 0.49 3.70
N ARG A 160 4.91 1.05 4.00
CA ARG A 160 3.96 0.54 5.01
C ARG A 160 3.22 -0.73 4.58
N ILE A 161 3.53 -1.29 3.41
CA ILE A 161 2.83 -2.45 2.85
C ILE A 161 3.81 -3.57 2.50
N LYS A 162 3.68 -4.71 3.18
CA LYS A 162 4.39 -5.95 2.85
C LYS A 162 3.47 -6.94 2.14
N VAL A 163 3.93 -7.50 1.02
CA VAL A 163 3.25 -8.64 0.39
C VAL A 163 3.68 -9.91 1.12
N VAL A 164 2.74 -10.55 1.81
CA VAL A 164 3.03 -11.75 2.63
C VAL A 164 2.44 -13.03 2.05
N GLY A 165 1.66 -12.93 0.97
CA GLY A 165 1.16 -14.13 0.32
C GLY A 165 0.24 -13.87 -0.87
N ILE A 166 -0.32 -14.98 -1.37
CA ILE A 166 -1.28 -15.00 -2.47
C ILE A 166 -2.59 -15.55 -1.92
N ALA A 167 -3.61 -14.70 -1.80
CA ALA A 167 -4.94 -15.09 -1.33
C ALA A 167 -5.72 -15.85 -2.42
N LYS A 168 -5.61 -15.41 -3.68
CA LYS A 168 -6.26 -16.04 -4.83
C LYS A 168 -5.46 -15.81 -6.11
N ALA A 169 -5.36 -16.82 -6.96
CA ALA A 169 -4.81 -16.72 -8.32
C ALA A 169 -5.23 -17.95 -9.16
N PRO A 170 -5.16 -17.89 -10.51
CA PRO A 170 -5.31 -19.07 -11.36
C PRO A 170 -4.35 -20.18 -10.93
N LYS A 171 -4.85 -21.43 -10.86
CA LYS A 171 -4.09 -22.60 -10.37
C LYS A 171 -2.70 -22.73 -10.98
N LYS A 172 -2.58 -22.46 -12.30
CA LYS A 172 -1.32 -22.51 -13.05
C LYS A 172 -0.24 -21.52 -12.57
N HIS A 173 -0.60 -20.49 -11.80
CA HIS A 173 0.33 -19.45 -11.33
C HIS A 173 0.60 -19.49 -9.82
N VAL A 174 -0.22 -20.19 -9.04
CA VAL A 174 -0.15 -20.17 -7.56
C VAL A 174 1.24 -20.58 -7.05
N SER A 175 1.78 -21.71 -7.51
CA SER A 175 3.08 -22.21 -7.02
C SER A 175 4.21 -21.22 -7.31
N PHE A 176 4.30 -20.74 -8.55
CA PHE A 176 5.28 -19.74 -8.97
C PHE A 176 5.16 -18.44 -8.16
N LEU A 177 3.95 -17.93 -7.95
CA LEU A 177 3.75 -16.68 -7.21
C LEU A 177 4.11 -16.82 -5.73
N LYS A 178 3.76 -17.94 -5.09
CA LYS A 178 4.15 -18.21 -3.71
C LYS A 178 5.67 -18.27 -3.54
N GLN A 179 6.37 -18.96 -4.44
CA GLN A 179 7.84 -18.99 -4.45
C GLN A 179 8.44 -17.60 -4.68
N LEU A 180 7.82 -16.78 -5.54
CA LEU A 180 8.27 -15.41 -5.78
C LEU A 180 8.12 -14.52 -4.54
N VAL A 181 7.01 -14.64 -3.81
CA VAL A 181 6.80 -13.93 -2.54
C VAL A 181 7.87 -14.33 -1.53
N GLU A 182 8.10 -15.63 -1.33
CA GLU A 182 9.12 -16.11 -0.38
C GLU A 182 10.51 -15.59 -0.71
N LYS A 183 10.89 -15.60 -2.00
CA LYS A 183 12.19 -15.12 -2.45
C LYS A 183 12.37 -13.60 -2.29
N CYS A 184 11.28 -12.83 -2.37
CA CYS A 184 11.31 -11.37 -2.32
C CYS A 184 10.91 -10.81 -0.96
N ARG A 185 10.64 -11.67 0.02
CA ARG A 185 10.32 -11.27 1.39
C ARG A 185 11.56 -10.59 1.97
N LYS A 186 11.46 -9.28 2.15
CA LYS A 186 12.39 -8.48 2.93
C LYS A 186 11.86 -8.40 4.36
#